data_AF-A0A452HQQ2-F1
#
_entry.id   AF-A0A452HQQ2-F1
#
_cell.length_a   1.000
_cell.length_b   1.000
_cell.length_c   1.000
_cell.angle_alpha   90.00
_cell.angle_beta   90.00
_cell.angle_gamma   90.00
#
_symmetry.space_group_name_H-M   'P 1'
#
loop_
_entity.id
_entity.type
_entity.pdbx_description
1 polymer ?
#
loop_
_entity_poly.entity_id
_entity_poly.type
_entity_poly.pdbx_seq_one_letter_code
_entity_poly.pdbx_strand_id
1 'polypeptide(L)'
;MNHSCCPNVIVTYKGTLAEVRAVQDIEPGDEIFTSYIDLLYPTEDRNDRLRDSYFFTCDCRECITKEKDKDKLEIRKLNEPPSAETVRDMIKYARNVIEEFRRAKHYKSPSELLEVCELSLDKMGSVFEDCNVYMLHMMYQAMGVCLYMQDWDGALRYGEKIIKPYSKHYPLYSLNVASMWLKLGRLYMGLENTTAGVKALKKAIAIMEVAHGKDHPYISEIKNEFKDH
;
A
#
# COMPACT_ATOMS: atom_id res chain seq x y z
N MET A 1 17.41 9.82 12.18
CA MET A 1 17.43 8.95 10.99
C MET A 1 16.83 9.76 9.87
N ASN A 2 17.53 9.90 8.74
CA ASN A 2 17.04 10.66 7.59
C ASN A 2 16.08 9.82 6.72
N HIS A 3 15.51 10.44 5.70
CA HIS A 3 14.60 9.78 4.77
C HIS A 3 15.35 9.06 3.63
N SER A 4 14.86 7.89 3.25
CA SER A 4 15.13 7.31 1.94
C SER A 4 13.89 6.59 1.41
N CYS A 5 13.67 6.59 0.09
CA CYS A 5 12.64 5.76 -0.54
C CYS A 5 13.04 4.28 -0.65
N CYS A 6 14.31 3.95 -0.35
CA CYS A 6 14.83 2.60 -0.18
C CYS A 6 15.46 2.46 1.23
N PRO A 7 14.64 2.53 2.30
CA PRO A 7 15.14 2.59 3.68
C PRO A 7 15.79 1.28 4.11
N ASN A 8 16.84 1.37 4.93
CA ASN A 8 17.51 0.20 5.51
C ASN A 8 16.97 -0.16 6.90
N VAL A 9 16.10 0.66 7.49
CA VAL A 9 15.37 0.35 8.73
C VAL A 9 13.87 0.62 8.64
N ILE A 10 13.10 -0.07 9.48
CA ILE A 10 11.68 0.22 9.76
C ILE A 10 11.53 0.55 11.25
N VAL A 11 10.66 1.52 11.54
CA VAL A 11 10.24 1.87 12.90
C VAL A 11 8.91 1.18 13.23
N THR A 12 8.88 0.45 14.33
CA THR A 12 7.66 -0.18 14.90
C THR A 12 7.48 0.26 16.35
N TYR A 13 6.34 -0.09 16.96
CA TYR A 13 6.02 0.30 18.33
C TYR A 13 5.60 -0.90 19.19
N LYS A 14 6.17 -0.98 20.39
CA LYS A 14 5.77 -1.91 21.46
C LYS A 14 5.19 -1.08 22.60
N GLY A 15 3.88 -0.89 22.58
CA GLY A 15 3.22 0.11 23.42
C GLY A 15 3.66 1.52 23.00
N THR A 16 4.26 2.28 23.91
CA THR A 16 4.82 3.62 23.64
C THR A 16 6.31 3.60 23.29
N LEU A 17 6.96 2.43 23.34
CA LEU A 17 8.37 2.28 22.98
C LEU A 17 8.53 2.11 21.47
N ALA A 18 9.29 2.99 20.83
CA ALA A 18 9.70 2.83 19.44
C ALA A 18 10.87 1.85 19.34
N GLU A 19 10.77 0.89 18.43
CA GLU A 19 11.83 -0.06 18.09
C GLU A 19 12.24 0.15 16.63
N VAL A 20 13.55 0.18 16.36
CA VAL A 20 14.12 0.35 15.02
C VAL A 20 14.83 -0.94 14.63
N ARG A 21 14.43 -1.57 13.52
CA ARG A 21 15.02 -2.81 13.03
C ARG A 21 15.49 -2.68 11.59
N ALA A 22 16.62 -3.32 11.30
CA ALA A 22 17.17 -3.41 9.96
C ALA A 22 16.24 -4.24 9.05
N VAL A 23 16.07 -3.77 7.81
CA VAL A 23 15.35 -4.45 6.73
C VAL A 23 16.22 -4.65 5.49
N GLN A 24 17.48 -4.22 5.57
CA GLN A 24 18.58 -4.47 4.65
C GLN A 24 19.84 -4.68 5.49
N ASP A 25 20.87 -5.27 4.91
CA ASP A 25 22.19 -5.34 5.54
C ASP A 25 22.77 -3.90 5.67
N ILE A 26 23.49 -3.64 6.75
CA ILE A 26 24.04 -2.32 7.09
C ILE A 26 25.48 -2.51 7.54
N GLU A 27 26.43 -1.88 6.85
CA GLU A 27 27.86 -1.96 7.14
C GLU A 27 28.34 -0.79 8.01
N PRO A 28 29.45 -0.92 8.74
CA PRO A 28 30.01 0.19 9.51
C PRO A 28 30.33 1.41 8.64
N GLY A 29 29.72 2.55 8.96
CA GLY A 29 29.85 3.80 8.21
C GLY A 29 28.64 4.13 7.33
N ASP A 30 27.73 3.17 7.10
CA ASP A 30 26.47 3.43 6.41
C ASP A 30 25.56 4.35 7.23
N GLU A 31 24.84 5.24 6.53
CA GLU A 31 23.80 6.05 7.15
C GLU A 31 22.50 5.26 7.34
N ILE A 32 21.81 5.51 8.46
CA ILE A 32 20.54 4.86 8.80
C ILE A 32 19.35 5.66 8.29
N PHE A 33 18.61 5.08 7.36
CA PHE A 33 17.47 5.70 6.69
C PHE A 33 16.15 4.97 6.97
N THR A 34 15.12 5.75 7.30
CA THR A 34 13.72 5.29 7.38
C THR A 34 12.88 5.93 6.28
N SER A 35 11.69 5.40 5.99
CA SER A 35 10.72 6.12 5.17
C SER A 35 9.86 7.06 6.02
N TYR A 36 9.59 8.26 5.52
CA TYR A 36 8.68 9.24 6.15
C TYR A 36 7.28 9.24 5.51
N ILE A 37 7.15 8.54 4.38
CA ILE A 37 5.99 8.59 3.50
C ILE A 37 5.64 7.18 3.01
N ASP A 38 4.46 7.05 2.42
CA ASP A 38 4.07 5.85 1.69
C ASP A 38 4.93 5.72 0.41
N LEU A 39 5.54 4.54 0.22
CA LEU A 39 6.43 4.23 -0.89
C LEU A 39 5.70 3.70 -2.14
N LEU A 40 4.36 3.57 -2.11
CA LEU A 40 3.57 3.10 -3.25
C LEU A 40 3.67 4.04 -4.47
N TYR A 41 3.65 5.34 -4.25
CA TYR A 41 3.49 6.36 -5.30
C TYR A 41 4.76 6.55 -6.17
N PRO A 42 4.64 7.08 -7.41
CA PRO A 42 5.77 7.39 -8.27
C PRO A 42 6.64 8.52 -7.70
N THR A 43 7.84 8.70 -8.28
CA THR A 43 8.86 9.61 -7.73
C THR A 43 8.41 11.06 -7.62
N GLU A 44 7.60 11.54 -8.56
CA GLU A 44 7.06 12.90 -8.52
C GLU A 44 6.15 13.09 -7.29
N ASP A 45 5.12 12.26 -7.15
CA ASP A 45 4.18 12.28 -6.02
C ASP A 45 4.90 12.16 -4.66
N ARG A 46 5.91 11.27 -4.57
CA ARG A 46 6.72 11.12 -3.36
C ARG A 46 7.45 12.41 -3.01
N ASN A 47 8.11 13.04 -3.99
CA ASN A 47 8.86 14.26 -3.75
C ASN A 47 7.98 15.49 -3.55
N ASP A 48 6.78 15.54 -4.14
CA ASP A 48 5.78 16.56 -3.83
C ASP A 48 5.41 16.50 -2.35
N ARG A 49 5.12 15.30 -1.83
CA ARG A 49 4.83 15.09 -0.41
C ARG A 49 6.01 15.46 0.49
N LEU A 50 7.23 15.11 0.10
CA LEU A 50 8.44 15.43 0.88
C LEU A 50 8.73 16.93 0.90
N ARG A 51 8.55 17.64 -0.20
CA ARG A 51 8.70 19.09 -0.25
C ARG A 51 7.65 19.80 0.58
N ASP A 52 6.40 19.37 0.48
CA ASP A 52 5.27 19.98 1.18
C ASP A 52 5.37 19.80 2.70
N SER A 53 5.66 18.57 3.16
CA SER A 53 5.63 18.25 4.59
C SER A 53 6.98 18.33 5.30
N TYR A 54 8.09 18.22 4.57
CA TYR A 54 9.44 18.12 5.13
C TYR A 54 10.46 19.06 4.48
N PHE A 55 10.07 19.87 3.49
CA PHE A 55 10.87 20.93 2.88
C PHE A 55 12.18 20.48 2.21
N PHE A 56 12.25 19.24 1.71
CA PHE A 56 13.40 18.75 0.94
C PHE A 56 12.96 17.91 -0.27
N THR A 57 13.89 17.71 -1.22
CA THR A 57 13.74 16.77 -2.33
C THR A 57 14.69 15.61 -2.11
N CYS A 58 14.20 14.37 -2.24
CA CYS A 58 14.96 13.16 -2.03
C CYS A 58 15.76 12.78 -3.28
N ASP A 59 17.03 12.45 -3.09
CA ASP A 59 18.01 12.06 -4.11
C ASP A 59 18.47 10.60 -3.94
N CYS A 60 17.74 9.77 -3.19
CA CYS A 60 18.07 8.35 -3.08
C CYS A 60 17.99 7.63 -4.44
N ARG A 61 18.55 6.40 -4.51
CA ARG A 61 18.60 5.58 -5.73
C ARG A 61 17.26 5.48 -6.46
N GLU A 62 16.16 5.22 -5.74
CA GLU A 62 14.81 5.10 -6.33
C GLU A 62 14.33 6.41 -6.97
N CYS A 63 14.71 7.57 -6.41
CA CYS A 63 14.35 8.88 -6.94
C CYS A 63 15.21 9.28 -8.17
N ILE A 64 16.50 8.91 -8.18
CA ILE A 64 17.40 9.16 -9.30
C ILE A 64 17.05 8.27 -10.49
N THR A 65 16.93 6.97 -10.26
CA THR A 65 16.77 5.97 -11.33
C THR A 65 15.34 5.87 -11.86
N LYS A 66 14.34 6.13 -11.01
CA LYS A 66 12.90 6.03 -11.32
C LYS A 66 12.49 4.66 -11.87
N GLU A 67 13.24 3.60 -11.56
CA GLU A 67 13.07 2.26 -12.14
C GLU A 67 11.64 1.72 -11.98
N LYS A 68 11.01 1.98 -10.83
CA LYS A 68 9.65 1.52 -10.52
C LYS A 68 8.55 2.42 -11.08
N ASP A 69 8.83 3.62 -11.54
CA ASP A 69 7.78 4.58 -11.93
C ASP A 69 6.99 4.06 -13.14
N LYS A 70 7.65 3.39 -14.09
CA LYS A 70 6.98 2.77 -15.24
C LYS A 70 5.96 1.72 -14.80
N ASP A 71 6.36 0.81 -13.91
CA ASP A 71 5.49 -0.25 -13.40
C ASP A 71 4.36 0.31 -12.52
N LYS A 72 4.63 1.37 -11.75
CA LYS A 72 3.64 2.04 -10.91
C LYS A 72 2.59 2.77 -11.72
N LEU A 73 2.98 3.30 -12.88
CA LEU A 73 2.13 4.02 -13.82
C LEU A 73 1.72 3.14 -15.02
N GLU A 74 1.62 1.82 -14.83
CA GLU A 74 1.29 0.89 -15.92
C GLU A 74 -0.01 1.31 -16.63
N ILE A 75 0.05 1.34 -17.96
CA ILE A 75 -1.03 1.74 -18.86
C ILE A 75 -1.61 0.48 -19.51
N ARG A 76 -2.91 0.47 -19.72
CA ARG A 76 -3.62 -0.62 -20.38
C ARG A 76 -3.10 -0.82 -21.82
N LYS A 77 -2.87 -2.08 -22.19
CA LYS A 77 -2.46 -2.47 -23.55
C LYS A 77 -3.68 -2.50 -24.47
N LEU A 78 -3.97 -1.36 -25.10
CA LEU A 78 -5.05 -1.19 -26.07
C LEU A 78 -4.53 -1.42 -27.50
N ASN A 79 -5.45 -1.68 -28.44
CA ASN A 79 -5.13 -1.75 -29.87
C ASN A 79 -4.53 -0.43 -30.36
N GLU A 80 -5.10 0.68 -29.90
CA GLU A 80 -4.56 2.02 -30.08
C GLU A 80 -4.05 2.53 -28.72
N PRO A 81 -2.72 2.68 -28.54
CA PRO A 81 -2.18 3.13 -27.27
C PRO A 81 -2.63 4.56 -26.96
N PRO A 82 -2.96 4.88 -25.71
CA PRO A 82 -3.38 6.23 -25.34
C PRO A 82 -2.24 7.23 -25.56
N SER A 83 -2.59 8.43 -26.01
CA SER A 83 -1.61 9.50 -26.23
C SER A 83 -0.95 9.93 -24.91
N ALA A 84 0.25 10.50 -24.99
CA ALA A 84 0.94 11.02 -23.80
C ALA A 84 0.13 12.12 -23.08
N GLU A 85 -0.68 12.89 -23.82
CA GLU A 85 -1.58 13.90 -23.24
C GLU A 85 -2.71 13.25 -22.45
N THR A 86 -3.37 12.25 -23.03
CA THR A 86 -4.41 11.45 -22.36
C THR A 86 -3.90 10.85 -21.05
N VAL A 87 -2.67 10.32 -21.04
CA VAL A 87 -2.05 9.76 -19.83
C VAL A 87 -1.82 10.86 -18.78
N ARG A 88 -1.27 12.01 -19.17
CA ARG A 88 -1.05 13.15 -18.24
C ARG A 88 -2.36 13.65 -17.64
N ASP A 89 -3.40 13.78 -18.45
CA ASP A 89 -4.71 14.21 -17.98
C ASP A 89 -5.34 13.20 -17.03
N MET A 90 -5.16 11.91 -17.28
CA MET A 90 -5.63 10.86 -16.36
C MET A 90 -4.86 10.86 -15.04
N ILE A 91 -3.54 11.10 -15.05
CA ILE A 91 -2.74 11.26 -13.82
C ILE A 91 -3.23 12.47 -13.01
N LYS A 92 -3.49 13.60 -13.69
CA LYS A 92 -4.04 14.79 -13.05
C LYS A 92 -5.42 14.52 -12.44
N TYR A 93 -6.29 13.83 -13.18
CA TYR A 93 -7.59 13.38 -12.67
C TYR A 93 -7.43 12.49 -11.42
N ALA A 94 -6.55 11.49 -11.47
CA ALA A 94 -6.29 10.60 -10.34
C ALA A 94 -5.82 11.34 -9.08
N ARG A 95 -4.84 12.25 -9.21
CA ARG A 95 -4.38 13.10 -8.10
C ARG A 95 -5.54 13.92 -7.50
N ASN A 96 -6.38 14.51 -8.34
CA ASN A 96 -7.54 15.29 -7.87
C ASN A 96 -8.57 14.44 -7.14
N VAL A 97 -8.90 13.26 -7.67
CA VAL A 97 -9.86 12.34 -7.03
C VAL A 97 -9.36 11.86 -5.68
N ILE A 98 -8.06 11.58 -5.53
CA ILE A 98 -7.47 11.18 -4.24
C ILE A 98 -7.69 12.27 -3.19
N GLU A 99 -7.43 13.53 -3.55
CA GLU A 99 -7.63 14.67 -2.65
C GLU A 99 -9.11 14.98 -2.39
N GLU A 100 -9.97 14.82 -3.40
CA GLU A 100 -11.41 14.97 -3.25
C GLU A 100 -11.96 13.88 -2.30
N PHE A 101 -11.58 12.63 -2.50
CA PHE A 101 -11.98 11.51 -1.65
C PHE A 101 -11.53 11.71 -0.21
N ARG A 102 -10.30 12.21 0.01
CA ARG A 102 -9.80 12.57 1.34
C ARG A 102 -10.73 13.55 2.05
N ARG A 103 -11.24 14.58 1.35
CA ARG A 103 -12.20 15.55 1.92
C ARG A 103 -13.57 14.93 2.12
N ALA A 104 -14.05 14.20 1.12
CA ALA A 104 -15.36 13.57 1.09
C ALA A 104 -15.62 12.64 2.28
N LYS A 105 -14.59 11.93 2.77
CA LYS A 105 -14.68 11.06 3.95
C LYS A 105 -15.26 11.74 5.20
N HIS A 106 -15.16 13.07 5.30
CA HIS A 106 -15.63 13.81 6.46
C HIS A 106 -17.12 14.15 6.42
N TYR A 107 -17.78 14.03 5.27
CA TYR A 107 -19.18 14.46 5.12
C TYR A 107 -20.06 13.59 4.21
N LYS A 108 -19.49 12.71 3.38
CA LYS A 108 -20.24 11.76 2.55
C LYS A 108 -20.54 10.48 3.30
N SER A 109 -21.67 9.88 2.98
CA SER A 109 -22.05 8.54 3.46
C SER A 109 -21.15 7.44 2.87
N PRO A 110 -21.07 6.26 3.52
CA PRO A 110 -20.30 5.13 3.00
C PRO A 110 -20.68 4.73 1.56
N SER A 111 -21.97 4.73 1.21
CA SER A 111 -22.43 4.39 -0.13
C SER A 111 -21.96 5.40 -1.19
N GLU A 112 -22.05 6.70 -0.89
CA GLU A 112 -21.52 7.74 -1.79
C GLU A 112 -20.00 7.64 -1.95
N LEU A 113 -19.26 7.28 -0.88
CA LEU A 113 -17.81 7.06 -0.97
C LEU A 113 -17.48 5.86 -1.86
N LEU A 114 -18.24 4.77 -1.73
CA LEU A 114 -18.05 3.61 -2.60
C LEU A 114 -18.34 3.96 -4.07
N GLU A 115 -19.40 4.70 -4.34
CA GLU A 115 -19.74 5.20 -5.68
C GLU A 115 -18.62 6.07 -6.26
N VAL A 116 -18.04 6.99 -5.46
CA VAL A 116 -16.87 7.78 -5.90
C VAL A 116 -15.70 6.86 -6.28
N CYS A 117 -15.46 5.78 -5.52
CA CYS A 117 -14.40 4.83 -5.85
C CYS A 117 -14.69 4.10 -7.16
N GLU A 118 -15.90 3.57 -7.32
CA GLU A 118 -16.30 2.77 -8.48
C GLU A 118 -16.29 3.59 -9.78
N LEU A 119 -16.86 4.79 -9.76
CA LEU A 119 -16.84 5.70 -10.92
C LEU A 119 -15.42 6.12 -11.29
N SER A 120 -14.57 6.34 -10.29
CA SER A 120 -13.17 6.72 -10.54
C SER A 120 -12.36 5.55 -11.09
N LEU A 121 -12.59 4.33 -10.59
CA LEU A 121 -11.97 3.11 -11.09
C LEU A 121 -12.40 2.82 -12.53
N ASP A 122 -13.68 2.98 -12.87
CA ASP A 122 -14.18 2.80 -14.23
C ASP A 122 -13.52 3.80 -15.19
N LYS A 123 -13.54 5.10 -14.84
CA LYS A 123 -12.93 6.15 -15.66
C LYS A 123 -11.43 5.95 -15.83
N MET A 124 -10.68 5.71 -14.74
CA MET A 124 -9.23 5.47 -14.83
C MET A 124 -8.91 4.17 -15.57
N GLY A 125 -9.76 3.15 -15.45
CA GLY A 125 -9.62 1.87 -16.14
C GLY A 125 -9.63 2.00 -17.66
N SER A 126 -10.16 3.08 -18.24
CA SER A 126 -10.03 3.34 -19.68
C SER A 126 -8.58 3.54 -20.14
N VAL A 127 -7.66 3.93 -19.24
CA VAL A 127 -6.25 4.25 -19.55
C VAL A 127 -5.29 3.39 -18.73
N PHE A 128 -5.54 3.23 -17.43
CA PHE A 128 -4.64 2.55 -16.51
C PHE A 128 -4.92 1.06 -16.39
N GLU A 129 -3.85 0.28 -16.20
CA GLU A 129 -3.96 -1.13 -15.84
C GLU A 129 -4.39 -1.28 -14.37
N ASP A 130 -4.99 -2.40 -14.00
CA ASP A 130 -5.44 -2.67 -12.62
C ASP A 130 -4.31 -2.59 -11.57
N CYS A 131 -3.06 -2.83 -11.99
CA CYS A 131 -1.87 -2.74 -11.14
C CYS A 131 -1.30 -1.32 -10.99
N ASN A 132 -1.87 -0.33 -11.68
CA ASN A 132 -1.49 1.08 -11.56
C ASN A 132 -1.77 1.61 -10.16
N VAL A 133 -0.86 2.40 -9.60
CA VAL A 133 -0.95 2.84 -8.19
C VAL A 133 -2.19 3.69 -7.89
N TYR A 134 -2.72 4.42 -8.87
CA TYR A 134 -3.95 5.19 -8.69
C TYR A 134 -5.19 4.28 -8.65
N MET A 135 -5.20 3.22 -9.46
CA MET A 135 -6.21 2.16 -9.38
C MET A 135 -6.15 1.48 -8.00
N LEU A 136 -4.94 1.09 -7.57
CA LEU A 136 -4.73 0.47 -6.27
C LEU A 136 -5.12 1.38 -5.10
N HIS A 137 -4.91 2.69 -5.22
CA HIS A 137 -5.37 3.65 -4.22
C HIS A 137 -6.90 3.57 -4.07
N MET A 138 -7.64 3.71 -5.18
CA MET A 138 -9.10 3.70 -5.12
C MET A 138 -9.66 2.34 -4.69
N MET A 139 -9.03 1.23 -5.11
CA MET A 139 -9.38 -0.10 -4.59
C MET A 139 -9.14 -0.21 -3.08
N TYR A 140 -8.04 0.34 -2.56
CA TYR A 140 -7.77 0.35 -1.11
C TYR A 140 -8.80 1.18 -0.34
N GLN A 141 -9.21 2.32 -0.90
CA GLN A 141 -10.27 3.13 -0.32
C GLN A 141 -11.62 2.40 -0.32
N ALA A 142 -12.01 1.80 -1.44
CA ALA A 142 -13.23 1.01 -1.57
C ALA A 142 -13.24 -0.16 -0.59
N MET A 143 -12.13 -0.89 -0.45
CA MET A 143 -11.95 -1.94 0.56
C MET A 143 -12.22 -1.41 1.97
N GLY A 144 -11.68 -0.23 2.32
CA GLY A 144 -11.92 0.40 3.62
C GLY A 144 -13.39 0.74 3.86
N VAL A 145 -14.10 1.18 2.83
CA VAL A 145 -15.55 1.45 2.88
C VAL A 145 -16.34 0.16 3.06
N CYS A 146 -16.05 -0.90 2.30
CA CYS A 146 -16.66 -2.22 2.47
C CYS A 146 -16.45 -2.77 3.89
N LEU A 147 -15.23 -2.68 4.43
CA LEU A 147 -14.93 -3.08 5.82
C LEU A 147 -15.78 -2.32 6.84
N TYR A 148 -15.97 -1.01 6.65
CA TYR A 148 -16.81 -0.19 7.54
C TYR A 148 -18.29 -0.61 7.47
N MET A 149 -18.79 -0.92 6.28
CA MET A 149 -20.16 -1.38 6.07
C MET A 149 -20.38 -2.87 6.42
N GLN A 150 -19.33 -3.57 6.87
CA GLN A 150 -19.34 -5.02 7.11
C GLN A 150 -19.66 -5.86 5.85
N ASP A 151 -19.39 -5.30 4.67
CA ASP A 151 -19.40 -6.05 3.40
C ASP A 151 -18.07 -6.80 3.26
N TRP A 152 -17.99 -7.96 3.91
CA TRP A 152 -16.78 -8.77 3.97
C TRP A 152 -16.38 -9.32 2.60
N ASP A 153 -17.35 -9.74 1.79
CA ASP A 153 -17.11 -10.21 0.42
C ASP A 153 -16.56 -9.09 -0.46
N GLY A 154 -17.13 -7.88 -0.40
CA GLY A 154 -16.61 -6.72 -1.13
C GLY A 154 -15.19 -6.35 -0.71
N ALA A 155 -14.92 -6.32 0.60
CA ALA A 155 -13.58 -6.06 1.12
C ALA A 155 -12.58 -7.12 0.64
N LEU A 156 -12.97 -8.41 0.62
CA LEU A 156 -12.13 -9.49 0.13
C LEU A 156 -11.83 -9.34 -1.36
N ARG A 157 -12.85 -9.08 -2.20
CA ARG A 157 -12.70 -8.88 -3.65
C ARG A 157 -11.68 -7.79 -3.98
N TYR A 158 -11.75 -6.65 -3.30
CA TYR A 158 -10.76 -5.58 -3.49
C TYR A 158 -9.38 -6.00 -2.97
N GLY A 159 -9.29 -6.58 -1.78
CA GLY A 159 -8.02 -7.01 -1.19
C GLY A 159 -7.23 -7.99 -2.07
N GLU A 160 -7.92 -8.96 -2.69
CA GLU A 160 -7.30 -9.94 -3.60
C GLU A 160 -6.69 -9.29 -4.84
N LYS A 161 -7.33 -8.25 -5.40
CA LYS A 161 -6.78 -7.46 -6.51
C LYS A 161 -5.55 -6.64 -6.10
N ILE A 162 -5.52 -6.14 -4.87
CA ILE A 162 -4.49 -5.21 -4.38
C ILE A 162 -3.17 -5.93 -4.04
N ILE A 163 -3.24 -7.10 -3.40
CA ILE A 163 -2.08 -7.65 -2.69
C ILE A 163 -0.89 -8.01 -3.58
N LYS A 164 -1.14 -8.52 -4.80
CA LYS A 164 -0.08 -8.90 -5.73
C LYS A 164 0.67 -7.67 -6.27
N PRO A 165 0.00 -6.62 -6.81
CA PRO A 165 0.65 -5.37 -7.15
C PRO A 165 1.36 -4.69 -5.97
N TYR A 166 0.76 -4.68 -4.77
CA TYR A 166 1.42 -4.16 -3.57
C TYR A 166 2.76 -4.85 -3.31
N SER A 167 2.80 -6.17 -3.42
CA SER A 167 4.03 -6.95 -3.20
C SER A 167 5.12 -6.67 -4.25
N LYS A 168 4.76 -6.13 -5.42
CA LYS A 168 5.70 -5.70 -6.47
C LYS A 168 6.20 -4.27 -6.24
N HIS A 169 5.30 -3.36 -5.85
CA HIS A 169 5.60 -1.92 -5.78
C HIS A 169 6.34 -1.52 -4.51
N TYR A 170 6.02 -2.15 -3.37
CA TYR A 170 6.68 -1.88 -2.10
C TYR A 170 8.05 -2.58 -1.99
N PRO A 171 8.92 -2.14 -1.05
CA PRO A 171 10.13 -2.87 -0.69
C PRO A 171 9.82 -4.28 -0.14
N LEU A 172 10.84 -5.15 -0.16
CA LEU A 172 10.76 -6.55 0.27
C LEU A 172 10.09 -6.73 1.64
N TYR A 173 10.54 -5.94 2.62
CA TYR A 173 9.88 -5.82 3.92
C TYR A 173 9.11 -4.51 3.95
N SER A 174 7.78 -4.60 4.01
CA SER A 174 6.89 -3.45 4.03
C SER A 174 5.72 -3.68 4.98
N LEU A 175 5.51 -2.74 5.91
CA LEU A 175 4.38 -2.78 6.83
C LEU A 175 3.04 -2.65 6.07
N ASN A 176 3.00 -1.96 4.94
CA ASN A 176 1.82 -1.86 4.09
C ASN A 176 1.45 -3.23 3.49
N VAL A 177 2.44 -4.00 3.04
CA VAL A 177 2.24 -5.37 2.51
C VAL A 177 1.85 -6.33 3.63
N ALA A 178 2.51 -6.27 4.79
CA ALA A 178 2.14 -7.08 5.96
C ALA A 178 0.71 -6.77 6.43
N SER A 179 0.34 -5.49 6.52
CA SER A 179 -1.01 -5.04 6.88
C SER A 179 -2.07 -5.57 5.91
N MET A 180 -1.79 -5.55 4.60
CA MET A 180 -2.72 -6.08 3.60
C MET A 180 -2.88 -7.61 3.73
N TRP A 181 -1.78 -8.35 3.91
CA TRP A 181 -1.86 -9.79 4.18
C TRP A 181 -2.62 -10.12 5.47
N LEU A 182 -2.46 -9.30 6.52
CA LEU A 182 -3.19 -9.46 7.78
C LEU A 182 -4.70 -9.24 7.59
N LYS A 183 -5.09 -8.20 6.86
CA LYS A 183 -6.51 -7.93 6.52
C LYS A 183 -7.10 -9.08 5.71
N LEU A 184 -6.41 -9.54 4.67
CA LEU A 184 -6.86 -10.68 3.86
C LEU A 184 -6.96 -11.95 4.69
N GLY A 185 -5.97 -12.24 5.53
CA GLY A 185 -5.98 -13.41 6.40
C GLY A 185 -7.20 -13.43 7.29
N ARG A 186 -7.51 -12.33 7.97
CA ARG A 186 -8.69 -12.20 8.84
C ARG A 186 -10.00 -12.26 8.08
N LEU A 187 -10.09 -11.67 6.88
CA LEU A 187 -11.27 -11.78 6.02
C LEU A 187 -11.53 -13.23 5.60
N TYR A 188 -10.49 -13.94 5.12
CA TYR A 188 -10.63 -15.35 4.78
C TYR A 188 -11.03 -16.22 5.98
N MET A 189 -10.44 -15.99 7.16
CA MET A 189 -10.82 -16.71 8.38
C MET A 189 -12.29 -16.46 8.74
N GLY A 190 -12.75 -15.21 8.68
CA GLY A 190 -14.14 -14.84 8.96
C GLY A 190 -15.15 -15.37 7.94
N LEU A 191 -14.71 -15.61 6.69
CA LEU A 191 -15.51 -16.20 5.61
C LEU A 191 -15.31 -17.72 5.48
N GLU A 192 -14.85 -18.38 6.55
CA GLU A 192 -14.68 -19.83 6.66
C GLU A 192 -13.69 -20.45 5.64
N ASN A 193 -12.89 -19.63 4.95
CA ASN A 193 -11.81 -20.09 4.08
C ASN A 193 -10.49 -20.19 4.87
N THR A 194 -10.47 -21.09 5.85
CA THR A 194 -9.36 -21.25 6.80
C THR A 194 -8.02 -21.51 6.10
N THR A 195 -8.02 -22.31 5.03
CA THR A 195 -6.77 -22.63 4.30
C THR A 195 -6.13 -21.37 3.70
N ALA A 196 -6.92 -20.52 3.05
CA ALA A 196 -6.43 -19.25 2.50
C ALA A 196 -6.06 -18.26 3.62
N GLY A 197 -6.86 -18.22 4.69
CA GLY A 197 -6.64 -17.39 5.87
C GLY A 197 -5.28 -17.66 6.51
N VAL A 198 -5.01 -18.92 6.88
CA VAL A 198 -3.72 -19.32 7.47
C VAL A 198 -2.55 -18.99 6.55
N LYS A 199 -2.69 -19.22 5.24
CA LYS A 199 -1.64 -18.90 4.26
C LYS A 199 -1.35 -17.40 4.23
N ALA A 200 -2.37 -16.54 4.27
CA ALA A 200 -2.22 -15.09 4.29
C ALA A 200 -1.62 -14.59 5.62
N LEU A 201 -2.09 -15.10 6.77
CA LEU A 201 -1.56 -14.75 8.09
C LEU A 201 -0.08 -15.13 8.22
N LYS A 202 0.33 -16.30 7.71
CA LYS A 202 1.75 -16.71 7.68
C LYS A 202 2.62 -15.76 6.85
N LYS A 203 2.10 -15.21 5.75
CA LYS A 203 2.82 -14.18 4.96
C LYS A 203 2.95 -12.87 5.71
N ALA A 204 1.92 -12.44 6.45
CA ALA A 204 2.01 -11.27 7.31
C ALA A 204 3.08 -11.47 8.40
N ILE A 205 3.05 -12.61 9.10
CA ILE A 205 4.03 -12.97 10.14
C ILE A 205 5.46 -12.92 9.59
N ALA A 206 5.72 -13.47 8.40
CA ALA A 206 7.08 -13.50 7.83
C ALA A 206 7.70 -12.09 7.69
N ILE A 207 6.90 -11.08 7.31
CA ILE A 207 7.37 -9.69 7.23
C ILE A 207 7.45 -9.06 8.63
N MET A 208 6.45 -9.34 9.48
CA MET A 208 6.39 -8.78 10.83
C MET A 208 7.50 -9.30 11.75
N GLU A 209 7.97 -10.54 11.59
CA GLU A 209 9.10 -11.08 12.36
C GLU A 209 10.39 -10.29 12.13
N VAL A 210 10.58 -9.71 10.94
CA VAL A 210 11.71 -8.83 10.64
C VAL A 210 11.46 -7.42 11.18
N ALA A 211 10.31 -6.81 10.86
CA ALA A 211 10.04 -5.42 11.23
C ALA A 211 9.78 -5.22 12.74
N HIS A 212 8.99 -6.09 13.36
CA HIS A 212 8.59 -6.03 14.76
C HIS A 212 9.41 -6.92 15.68
N GLY A 213 10.22 -7.86 15.15
CA GLY A 213 10.94 -8.86 15.93
C GLY A 213 10.09 -10.09 16.25
N LYS A 214 10.70 -11.27 16.26
CA LYS A 214 10.02 -12.57 16.42
C LYS A 214 9.25 -12.73 17.73
N ASP A 215 9.64 -12.00 18.76
CA ASP A 215 9.08 -11.99 20.11
C ASP A 215 7.96 -10.94 20.30
N HIS A 216 7.59 -10.21 19.25
CA HIS A 216 6.59 -9.15 19.36
C HIS A 216 5.20 -9.70 19.73
N PRO A 217 4.45 -9.07 20.66
CA PRO A 217 3.12 -9.52 21.08
C PRO A 217 2.15 -9.79 19.91
N TYR A 218 2.08 -8.90 18.92
CA TYR A 218 1.27 -9.10 17.71
C TYR A 218 1.55 -10.41 16.98
N ILE A 219 2.79 -10.90 16.95
CA ILE A 219 3.11 -12.15 16.27
C ILE A 219 2.54 -13.34 17.03
N SER A 220 2.61 -13.30 18.37
CA SER A 220 2.00 -14.30 19.24
C SER A 220 0.48 -14.30 19.11
N GLU A 221 -0.14 -13.12 19.07
CA GLU A 221 -1.59 -12.96 18.84
C GLU A 221 -2.01 -13.60 17.51
N ILE A 222 -1.34 -13.23 16.41
CA ILE A 222 -1.67 -13.78 15.07
C ILE A 222 -1.46 -15.29 15.03
N LYS A 223 -0.40 -15.82 15.64
CA LYS A 223 -0.16 -17.28 15.73
C LYS A 223 -1.27 -18.00 16.49
N ASN A 224 -1.86 -17.36 17.50
CA ASN A 224 -2.99 -17.92 18.24
C ASN A 224 -4.29 -17.92 17.44
N GLU A 225 -4.48 -16.99 16.49
CA GLU A 225 -5.69 -16.92 15.63
C GLU A 225 -5.93 -18.19 14.79
N PHE A 226 -4.90 -19.00 14.56
CA PHE A 226 -5.01 -20.23 13.76
C PHE A 226 -4.34 -21.45 14.40
N LYS A 227 -4.11 -21.42 15.71
CA LYS A 227 -3.45 -22.54 16.42
C LYS A 227 -4.33 -23.80 16.50
N ASP A 228 -5.65 -23.61 16.43
CA ASP A 228 -6.67 -24.67 16.55
C ASP A 228 -7.24 -25.12 15.18
N HIS A 229 -6.58 -24.73 14.08
CA HIS A 229 -6.97 -24.99 12.69
C HIS A 229 -5.82 -25.57 11.87
#